data_AF-A0A838SEP3-F1
#
_entry.id   AF-A0A838SEP3-F1
#
_cell.length_a   1.000
_cell.length_b   1.000
_cell.length_c   1.000
_cell.angle_alpha   90.00
_cell.angle_beta   90.00
_cell.angle_gamma   90.00
#
_symmetry.space_group_name_H-M   'P 1'
#
loop_
_entity.id
_entity.type
_entity.pdbx_description
1 polymer ?
#
loop_
_entity_poly.entity_id
_entity_poly.type
_entity_poly.pdbx_seq_one_letter_code
_entity_poly.pdbx_strand_id
1 'polypeptide(L)'
;MEDLGFLNRSYWLGFFRILLLCPLLVSCNTLYITYSTADWIVLWKLDRYFALSSTQEHYLDIQVKAFHVWHRHDQLPQYAQFLGEIDQSSKHELSQAALENIVASVERFRVHLAKRVAPPGAKFLATVTPAQIRHFEEVLDQDYRRLVSEIGDEPKERVDKRMEATAETLTSWVGELSEDQETYIRERMKAIPDTADVWLAYRRSRQEQLLELLRSSHDPFILEQGLY
;
A
#
# COMPACT_ATOMS: atom_id res chain seq x y z
N MET A 1 -45.11 -5.14 38.37
CA MET A 1 -44.30 -5.89 37.39
C MET A 1 -44.70 -5.30 36.04
N GLU A 2 -43.89 -4.49 35.36
CA GLU A 2 -42.47 -4.66 35.05
C GLU A 2 -41.70 -3.35 35.26
N ASP A 3 -40.52 -3.49 35.86
CA ASP A 3 -39.57 -2.41 36.15
C ASP A 3 -38.77 -2.10 34.86
N LEU A 4 -39.16 -1.07 34.12
CA LEU A 4 -38.45 -0.61 32.92
C LEU A 4 -37.22 0.24 33.32
N GLY A 5 -36.25 -0.39 33.97
CA GLY A 5 -34.94 0.19 34.32
C GLY A 5 -34.04 0.55 33.11
N PHE A 6 -34.54 0.39 31.87
CA PHE A 6 -33.79 0.61 30.63
C PHE A 6 -33.65 2.10 30.24
N LEU A 7 -34.43 3.00 30.85
CA LEU A 7 -34.36 4.45 30.60
C LEU A 7 -33.54 5.22 31.64
N ASN A 8 -32.63 4.55 32.36
CA ASN A 8 -31.74 5.27 33.27
C ASN A 8 -30.65 5.98 32.44
N ARG A 9 -30.82 7.31 32.30
CA ARG A 9 -29.91 8.27 31.62
C ARG A 9 -28.43 8.08 32.02
N SER A 10 -28.18 7.53 33.21
CA SER A 10 -26.85 7.15 33.70
C SER A 10 -26.16 6.07 32.85
N TYR A 11 -26.88 5.03 32.40
CA TYR A 11 -26.30 3.96 31.56
C TYR A 11 -25.98 4.47 30.16
N TRP A 12 -26.83 5.32 29.59
CA TRP A 12 -26.61 5.95 28.29
C TRP A 12 -25.45 6.93 28.32
N LEU A 13 -25.30 7.73 29.39
CA LEU A 13 -24.13 8.60 29.61
C LEU A 13 -22.85 7.78 29.81
N GLY A 14 -22.91 6.64 30.51
CA GLY A 14 -21.79 5.71 30.67
C GLY A 14 -21.37 5.08 29.35
N PHE A 15 -22.33 4.58 28.57
CA PHE A 15 -22.09 4.02 27.24
C PHE A 15 -21.51 5.07 26.28
N PHE A 16 -22.04 6.29 26.28
CA PHE A 16 -21.54 7.39 25.44
C PHE A 16 -20.13 7.81 25.84
N ARG A 17 -19.79 7.81 27.14
CA ARG A 17 -18.43 8.06 27.63
C ARG A 17 -17.45 6.96 27.21
N ILE A 18 -17.86 5.69 27.29
CA ILE A 18 -17.03 4.56 26.83
C ILE A 18 -16.82 4.62 25.32
N LEU A 19 -17.88 4.87 24.55
CA LEU A 19 -17.83 5.04 23.09
C LEU A 19 -16.92 6.21 22.66
N LEU A 20 -16.96 7.32 23.40
CA LEU A 20 -16.15 8.51 23.14
C LEU A 20 -14.68 8.35 23.57
N LEU A 21 -14.40 7.47 24.54
CA LEU A 21 -13.04 7.13 25.00
C LEU A 21 -12.39 5.99 24.20
N CYS A 22 -13.17 5.12 23.56
CA CYS A 22 -12.66 4.05 22.68
C CYS A 22 -11.70 4.54 21.57
N PRO A 23 -11.96 5.61 20.80
CA PRO A 23 -11.05 6.04 19.73
C PRO A 23 -9.68 6.51 20.25
N LEU A 24 -9.58 6.95 21.52
CA LEU A 24 -8.31 7.36 22.14
C LEU A 24 -7.36 6.17 22.42
N LEU A 25 -7.88 4.94 22.43
CA LEU A 25 -7.09 3.71 22.59
C LEU A 25 -6.69 3.06 21.25
N VAL A 26 -7.28 3.50 20.14
CA VAL A 26 -7.07 2.92 18.80
C VAL A 26 -5.87 3.56 18.08
N SER A 27 -5.48 4.79 18.44
CA SER A 27 -4.44 5.54 17.74
C SER A 27 -3.03 4.93 17.87
N CYS A 28 -2.72 4.21 18.96
CA CYS A 28 -1.42 3.56 19.11
C CYS A 28 -1.29 2.22 18.36
N ASN A 29 -2.35 1.71 17.72
CA ASN A 29 -2.35 0.37 17.13
C ASN A 29 -2.87 0.29 15.68
N THR A 30 -2.97 1.42 14.99
CA THR A 30 -3.49 1.50 13.61
C THR A 30 -2.74 0.58 12.66
N LEU A 31 -1.42 0.46 12.79
CA LEU A 31 -0.61 -0.45 11.97
C LEU A 31 -1.00 -1.91 12.18
N TYR A 32 -1.15 -2.36 13.42
CA TYR A 32 -1.58 -3.72 13.72
C TYR A 32 -3.00 -3.99 13.23
N ILE A 33 -3.93 -3.05 13.42
CA ILE A 33 -5.33 -3.21 13.00
C ILE A 33 -5.41 -3.29 11.48
N THR A 34 -4.74 -2.37 10.78
CA THR A 34 -4.73 -2.33 9.31
C THR A 34 -4.06 -3.56 8.74
N TYR A 35 -2.92 -3.98 9.29
CA TYR A 35 -2.23 -5.17 8.81
C TYR A 35 -3.00 -6.46 9.16
N SER A 36 -3.60 -6.55 10.35
CA SER A 36 -4.36 -7.73 10.77
C SER A 36 -5.60 -7.99 9.91
N THR A 37 -6.09 -6.96 9.21
CA THR A 37 -7.21 -7.02 8.26
C THR A 37 -6.78 -6.83 6.79
N ALA A 38 -5.47 -6.91 6.51
CA ALA A 38 -4.93 -6.64 5.17
C ALA A 38 -5.45 -7.60 4.09
N ASP A 39 -5.75 -8.85 4.44
CA ASP A 39 -6.36 -9.82 3.53
C ASP A 39 -7.72 -9.34 3.02
N TRP A 40 -8.57 -8.84 3.92
CA TRP A 40 -9.87 -8.27 3.56
C TRP A 40 -9.72 -7.01 2.69
N ILE A 41 -8.80 -6.11 3.03
CA ILE A 41 -8.54 -4.89 2.24
C ILE A 41 -8.09 -5.24 0.81
N VAL A 42 -7.18 -6.21 0.69
CA VAL A 42 -6.70 -6.68 -0.62
C VAL A 42 -7.83 -7.29 -1.43
N LEU A 43 -8.66 -8.15 -0.83
CA LEU A 43 -9.80 -8.77 -1.52
C LEU A 43 -10.82 -7.72 -1.97
N TRP A 44 -11.18 -6.78 -1.09
CA TRP A 44 -12.07 -5.66 -1.43
C TRP A 44 -11.51 -4.81 -2.58
N LYS A 45 -10.20 -4.57 -2.60
CA LYS A 45 -9.56 -3.84 -3.68
C LYS A 45 -9.61 -4.62 -4.99
N LEU A 46 -9.32 -5.92 -4.97
CA LEU A 46 -9.44 -6.79 -6.15
C LEU A 46 -10.87 -6.79 -6.69
N ASP A 47 -11.88 -6.84 -5.82
CA ASP A 47 -13.29 -6.72 -6.20
C ASP A 47 -13.59 -5.39 -6.90
N ARG A 48 -13.14 -4.28 -6.31
CA ARG A 48 -13.31 -2.96 -6.92
C ARG A 48 -12.73 -2.89 -8.34
N TYR A 49 -11.55 -3.47 -8.58
CA TYR A 49 -10.88 -3.42 -9.88
C TYR A 49 -11.46 -4.39 -10.90
N PHE A 50 -11.89 -5.59 -10.50
CA PHE A 50 -12.26 -6.64 -11.45
C PHE A 50 -13.75 -7.00 -11.44
N ALA A 51 -14.55 -6.44 -10.53
CA ALA A 51 -15.95 -6.82 -10.29
C ALA A 51 -16.07 -8.34 -10.20
N LEU A 52 -15.60 -8.91 -9.09
CA LEU A 52 -15.36 -10.35 -8.98
C LEU A 52 -16.68 -11.13 -9.02
N SER A 53 -16.68 -12.24 -9.73
CA SER A 53 -17.72 -13.26 -9.55
C SER A 53 -17.53 -14.00 -8.22
N SER A 54 -18.58 -14.60 -7.69
CA SER A 54 -18.51 -15.37 -6.43
C SER A 54 -17.45 -16.48 -6.46
N THR A 55 -17.21 -17.09 -7.63
CA THR A 55 -16.16 -18.11 -7.79
C THR A 55 -14.75 -17.49 -7.72
N GLN A 56 -14.54 -16.33 -8.35
CA GLN A 56 -13.26 -15.62 -8.30
C GLN A 56 -12.97 -15.08 -6.90
N GLU A 57 -13.99 -14.51 -6.24
CA GLU A 57 -13.89 -14.02 -4.86
C GLU A 57 -13.50 -15.15 -3.89
N HIS A 58 -14.18 -16.29 -3.97
CA HIS A 58 -13.85 -17.45 -3.13
C HIS A 58 -12.43 -17.96 -3.37
N TYR A 59 -12.00 -18.02 -4.63
CA TYR A 59 -10.64 -18.41 -4.98
C TYR A 59 -9.62 -17.42 -4.40
N LEU A 60 -9.80 -16.12 -4.62
CA LEU A 60 -8.89 -15.08 -4.17
C LEU A 60 -8.86 -14.94 -2.65
N ASP A 61 -9.97 -15.13 -1.94
CA ASP A 61 -10.01 -15.13 -0.48
C ASP A 61 -9.04 -16.17 0.10
N ILE A 62 -9.07 -17.41 -0.43
CA ILE A 62 -8.16 -18.48 -0.02
C ILE A 62 -6.71 -18.10 -0.33
N GLN A 63 -6.43 -17.61 -1.54
CA GLN A 63 -5.05 -17.29 -1.94
C GLN A 63 -4.48 -16.10 -1.16
N VAL A 64 -5.27 -15.05 -0.95
CA VAL A 64 -4.86 -13.84 -0.23
C VAL A 64 -4.64 -14.14 1.26
N LYS A 65 -5.51 -14.95 1.89
CA LYS A 65 -5.30 -15.41 3.28
C LYS A 65 -4.03 -16.24 3.41
N ALA A 66 -3.82 -17.20 2.51
CA ALA A 66 -2.61 -18.01 2.51
C ALA A 66 -1.35 -17.15 2.30
N PHE A 67 -1.40 -16.17 1.40
CA PHE A 67 -0.32 -15.21 1.19
C PHE A 67 -0.08 -14.35 2.44
N HIS A 68 -1.13 -13.84 3.08
CA HIS A 68 -1.03 -13.00 4.27
C HIS A 68 -0.41 -13.76 5.46
N VAL A 69 -0.80 -15.01 5.69
CA VAL A 69 -0.21 -15.88 6.71
C VAL A 69 1.28 -16.09 6.43
N TRP A 70 1.63 -16.47 5.21
CA TRP A 70 3.03 -16.65 4.81
C TRP A 70 3.84 -15.34 4.92
N HIS A 71 3.30 -14.21 4.46
CA HIS A 71 3.98 -12.93 4.56
C HIS A 71 4.27 -12.57 6.02
N ARG A 72 3.31 -12.82 6.91
CA ARG A 72 3.47 -12.57 8.35
C ARG A 72 4.51 -13.46 9.02
N HIS A 73 4.53 -14.75 8.70
CA HIS A 73 5.41 -15.71 9.38
C HIS A 73 6.80 -15.79 8.77
N ASP A 74 6.92 -15.62 7.45
CA ASP A 74 8.18 -15.81 6.73
C ASP A 74 8.83 -14.47 6.38
N GLN A 75 8.09 -13.51 5.82
CA GLN A 75 8.68 -12.29 5.25
C GLN A 75 8.88 -11.19 6.30
N LEU A 76 7.88 -10.91 7.15
CA LEU A 76 7.97 -9.84 8.14
C LEU A 76 9.17 -9.99 9.10
N PRO A 77 9.50 -11.18 9.64
CA PRO A 77 10.68 -11.33 10.48
C PRO A 77 11.98 -11.00 9.74
N GLN A 78 12.08 -11.39 8.46
CA GLN A 78 13.24 -11.07 7.62
C GLN A 78 13.35 -9.56 7.37
N TYR A 79 12.23 -8.89 7.12
CA TYR A 79 12.21 -7.44 6.94
C TYR A 79 12.60 -6.72 8.23
N ALA A 80 12.12 -7.20 9.38
CA ALA A 80 12.49 -6.64 10.68
C ALA A 80 13.99 -6.79 10.96
N GLN A 81 14.56 -7.96 10.66
CA GLN A 81 16.01 -8.17 10.77
C GLN A 81 16.78 -7.23 9.84
N PHE A 82 16.39 -7.17 8.56
CA PHE A 82 17.03 -6.31 7.55
C PHE A 82 16.99 -4.83 7.94
N LEU A 83 15.85 -4.34 8.44
CA LEU A 83 15.72 -2.97 8.93
C LEU A 83 16.60 -2.74 10.17
N GLY A 84 16.74 -3.74 11.05
CA GLY A 84 17.68 -3.69 12.16
C GLY A 84 19.15 -3.59 11.71
N GLU A 85 19.53 -4.31 10.65
CA GLU A 85 20.87 -4.23 10.05
C GLU A 85 21.14 -2.84 9.43
N ILE A 86 20.13 -2.24 8.78
CA ILE A 86 20.21 -0.86 8.27
C ILE A 86 20.38 0.14 9.42
N ASP A 87 19.58 0.02 10.49
CA ASP A 87 19.68 0.88 11.67
C ASP A 87 21.10 0.87 12.24
N GLN A 88 21.68 -0.32 12.48
CA GLN A 88 23.05 -0.40 12.98
C GLN A 88 24.08 0.19 12.01
N SER A 89 23.91 -0.04 10.70
CA SER A 89 24.82 0.49 9.68
C SER A 89 24.75 2.02 9.57
N SER A 90 23.57 2.61 9.78
CA SER A 90 23.34 4.05 9.70
C SER A 90 23.96 4.87 10.85
N LYS A 91 24.45 4.21 11.91
CA LYS A 91 25.19 4.86 13.01
C LYS A 91 26.58 5.34 12.58
N HIS A 92 27.01 4.95 11.39
CA HIS A 92 28.26 5.36 10.76
C HIS A 92 27.99 5.86 9.34
N GLU A 93 28.98 6.50 8.72
CA GLU A 93 28.86 6.87 7.31
C GLU A 93 28.65 5.62 6.45
N LEU A 94 27.55 5.60 5.69
CA LEU A 94 27.22 4.50 4.79
C LEU A 94 28.17 4.52 3.59
N SER A 95 28.94 3.45 3.42
CA SER A 95 29.74 3.26 2.20
C SER A 95 28.83 2.98 0.99
N GLN A 96 29.31 3.30 -0.21
CA GLN A 96 28.62 2.96 -1.45
C GLN A 96 28.29 1.46 -1.54
N ALA A 97 29.22 0.59 -1.17
CA ALA A 97 29.01 -0.85 -1.15
C ALA A 97 27.88 -1.28 -0.19
N ALA A 98 27.74 -0.60 0.95
CA ALA A 98 26.63 -0.84 1.87
C ALA A 98 25.29 -0.45 1.24
N LEU A 99 25.22 0.70 0.55
CA LEU A 99 24.01 1.13 -0.16
C LEU A 99 23.62 0.16 -1.29
N GLU A 100 24.59 -0.30 -2.08
CA GLU A 100 24.35 -1.29 -3.15
C GLU A 100 23.81 -2.60 -2.58
N ASN A 101 24.34 -3.05 -1.43
CA ASN A 101 23.83 -4.25 -0.74
C ASN A 101 22.39 -4.06 -0.23
N ILE A 102 22.06 -2.88 0.31
CA ILE A 102 20.69 -2.55 0.73
C ILE A 102 19.72 -2.64 -0.44
N VAL A 103 20.06 -2.01 -1.57
CA VAL A 103 19.23 -2.05 -2.79
C VAL A 103 19.06 -3.48 -3.31
N ALA A 104 20.15 -4.27 -3.33
CA ALA A 104 20.09 -5.66 -3.75
C ALA A 104 19.21 -6.52 -2.83
N SER A 105 19.21 -6.26 -1.52
CA SER A 105 18.33 -6.95 -0.55
C SER A 105 16.86 -6.64 -0.80
N VAL A 106 16.51 -5.37 -1.01
CA VAL A 106 15.14 -4.95 -1.34
C VAL A 106 14.67 -5.63 -2.63
N GLU A 107 15.52 -5.69 -3.65
CA GLU A 107 15.17 -6.35 -4.91
C GLU A 107 14.94 -7.87 -4.74
N ARG A 108 15.74 -8.53 -3.90
CA ARG A 108 15.51 -9.94 -3.57
C ARG A 108 14.16 -10.16 -2.89
N PHE A 109 13.77 -9.30 -1.95
CA PHE A 109 12.44 -9.37 -1.33
C PHE A 109 11.33 -9.15 -2.35
N ARG A 110 11.48 -8.15 -3.23
CA ARG A 110 10.52 -7.88 -4.31
C ARG A 110 10.30 -9.09 -5.21
N VAL A 111 11.39 -9.70 -5.69
CA VAL A 111 11.33 -10.90 -6.54
C VAL A 111 10.71 -12.09 -5.80
N HIS A 112 11.01 -12.25 -4.51
CA HIS A 112 10.46 -13.35 -3.72
C HIS A 112 8.94 -13.21 -3.52
N LEU A 113 8.46 -11.99 -3.24
CA LEU A 113 7.02 -11.68 -3.22
C LEU A 113 6.37 -11.95 -4.57
N ALA A 114 6.97 -11.48 -5.68
CA ALA A 114 6.43 -11.69 -7.02
C ALA A 114 6.30 -13.18 -7.35
N LYS A 115 7.31 -14.00 -7.04
CA LYS A 115 7.27 -15.46 -7.22
C LYS A 115 6.16 -16.14 -6.42
N ARG A 116 5.75 -15.58 -5.28
CA ARG A 116 4.65 -16.10 -4.46
C ARG A 116 3.28 -15.71 -5.00
N VAL A 117 3.14 -14.49 -5.53
CA VAL A 117 1.86 -13.91 -5.97
C VAL A 117 1.55 -14.22 -7.44
N ALA A 118 2.56 -14.30 -8.31
CA ALA A 118 2.35 -14.43 -9.75
C ALA A 118 1.58 -15.71 -10.14
N PRO A 119 1.88 -16.92 -9.61
CA PRO A 119 1.14 -18.13 -10.00
C PRO A 119 -0.37 -18.09 -9.67
N PRO A 120 -0.81 -17.78 -8.43
CA PRO A 120 -2.25 -17.65 -8.16
C PRO A 120 -2.87 -16.43 -8.85
N GLY A 121 -2.11 -15.34 -9.02
CA GLY A 121 -2.55 -14.17 -9.78
C GLY A 121 -2.86 -14.52 -11.23
N ALA A 122 -1.96 -15.21 -11.93
CA ALA A 122 -2.13 -15.63 -13.31
C ALA A 122 -3.32 -16.57 -13.50
N LYS A 123 -3.54 -17.50 -12.56
CA LYS A 123 -4.73 -18.37 -12.55
C LYS A 123 -6.02 -17.57 -12.41
N PHE A 124 -6.04 -16.55 -11.56
CA PHE A 124 -7.18 -15.64 -11.47
C PHE A 124 -7.36 -14.84 -12.77
N LEU A 125 -6.30 -14.23 -13.29
CA LEU A 125 -6.35 -13.39 -14.50
C LEU A 125 -6.82 -14.17 -15.73
N ALA A 126 -6.50 -15.47 -15.83
CA ALA A 126 -7.00 -16.36 -16.87
C ALA A 126 -8.54 -16.53 -16.89
N THR A 127 -9.21 -16.20 -15.78
CA THR A 127 -10.68 -16.25 -15.66
C THR A 127 -11.37 -14.91 -15.94
N VAL A 128 -10.60 -13.83 -16.13
CA VAL A 128 -11.15 -12.48 -16.29
C VAL A 128 -11.85 -12.38 -17.64
N THR A 129 -13.10 -11.95 -17.62
CA THR A 129 -13.93 -11.86 -18.83
C THR A 129 -13.75 -10.53 -19.57
N PRO A 130 -14.12 -10.44 -20.87
CA PRO A 130 -14.08 -9.17 -21.59
C PRO A 130 -14.89 -8.03 -20.94
N ALA A 131 -15.97 -8.35 -20.21
CA ALA A 131 -16.73 -7.35 -19.46
C ALA A 131 -15.94 -6.83 -18.24
N GLN A 132 -15.26 -7.72 -17.52
CA GLN A 132 -14.39 -7.36 -16.40
C GLN A 132 -13.16 -6.56 -16.85
N ILE A 133 -12.60 -6.84 -18.04
CA ILE A 133 -11.51 -6.03 -18.62
C ILE A 133 -11.96 -4.58 -18.85
N ARG A 134 -13.18 -4.36 -19.37
CA ARG A 134 -13.72 -2.99 -19.56
C ARG A 134 -13.94 -2.28 -18.23
N HIS A 135 -14.54 -2.97 -17.25
CA HIS A 135 -14.69 -2.43 -15.89
C HIS A 135 -13.32 -2.06 -15.28
N PHE A 136 -12.33 -2.93 -15.42
CA PHE A 136 -10.98 -2.67 -14.95
C PHE A 136 -10.37 -1.40 -15.59
N GLU A 137 -10.49 -1.25 -16.92
CA GLU A 137 -10.06 -0.06 -17.65
C GLU A 137 -10.74 1.22 -17.15
N GLU A 138 -12.06 1.20 -16.92
CA GLU A 138 -12.81 2.33 -16.37
C GLU A 138 -12.33 2.74 -14.96
N VAL A 139 -12.07 1.75 -14.09
CA VAL A 139 -11.55 1.99 -12.74
C VAL A 139 -10.12 2.53 -12.79
N LEU A 140 -9.27 2.04 -13.69
CA LEU A 140 -7.91 2.57 -13.88
C LEU A 140 -7.94 4.04 -14.31
N ASP A 141 -8.81 4.39 -15.24
CA ASP A 141 -9.00 5.77 -15.71
C ASP A 141 -9.53 6.69 -14.61
N GLN A 142 -10.45 6.21 -13.77
CA GLN A 142 -10.94 6.96 -12.62
C GLN A 142 -9.82 7.22 -11.60
N ASP A 143 -9.07 6.19 -11.25
CA ASP A 143 -7.94 6.30 -10.32
C ASP A 143 -6.84 7.21 -10.89
N TYR A 144 -6.58 7.17 -12.20
CA TYR A 144 -5.62 8.07 -12.85
C TYR A 144 -6.03 9.54 -12.72
N ARG A 145 -7.30 9.87 -13.04
CA ARG A 145 -7.81 11.25 -12.89
C ARG A 145 -7.71 11.75 -11.45
N ARG A 146 -8.06 10.91 -10.48
CA ARG A 146 -7.93 11.22 -9.05
C ARG A 146 -6.47 11.48 -8.68
N LEU A 147 -5.57 10.59 -9.09
CA LEU A 147 -4.14 10.67 -8.77
C LEU A 147 -3.49 11.93 -9.35
N VAL A 148 -3.78 12.28 -10.60
CA VAL A 148 -3.30 13.52 -11.22
C VAL A 148 -3.78 14.75 -10.44
N SER A 149 -5.06 14.76 -10.03
CA SER A 149 -5.61 15.84 -9.21
C SER A 149 -4.96 15.95 -7.83
N GLU A 150 -4.61 14.82 -7.18
CA GLU A 150 -3.95 14.82 -5.87
C GLU A 150 -2.50 15.35 -5.99
N ILE A 151 -1.78 14.96 -7.04
CA ILE A 151 -0.40 15.42 -7.31
C ILE A 151 -0.36 16.94 -7.54
N GLY A 152 -1.33 17.49 -8.25
CA GLY A 152 -1.37 18.90 -8.65
C GLY A 152 -0.67 19.17 -9.97
N ASP A 153 -0.95 20.32 -10.58
CA ASP A 153 -0.54 20.62 -11.97
C ASP A 153 0.77 21.41 -12.05
N GLU A 154 1.07 22.25 -11.05
CA GLU A 154 2.25 23.12 -11.10
C GLU A 154 3.48 22.48 -10.44
N PRO A 155 4.66 22.49 -11.10
CA PRO A 155 5.89 21.94 -10.53
C PRO A 155 6.26 22.52 -9.16
N LYS A 156 5.96 23.82 -8.94
CA LYS A 156 6.21 24.49 -7.66
C LYS A 156 5.30 23.94 -6.56
N GLU A 157 4.01 23.81 -6.82
CA GLU A 157 3.03 23.21 -5.89
C GLU A 157 3.43 21.79 -5.52
N ARG A 158 3.89 20.99 -6.49
CA ARG A 158 4.36 19.61 -6.26
C ARG A 158 5.58 19.56 -5.33
N VAL A 159 6.54 20.48 -5.49
CA VAL A 159 7.71 20.57 -4.60
C VAL A 159 7.26 20.90 -3.18
N ASP A 160 6.38 21.89 -3.02
CA ASP A 160 5.89 22.32 -1.70
C ASP A 160 5.10 21.19 -1.01
N LYS A 161 4.19 20.50 -1.71
CA LYS A 161 3.46 19.32 -1.20
C LYS A 161 4.40 18.19 -0.78
N ARG A 162 5.41 17.86 -1.60
CA ARG A 162 6.39 16.83 -1.26
C ARG A 162 7.20 17.20 -0.03
N MET A 163 7.56 18.47 0.10
CA MET A 163 8.28 18.96 1.26
C MET A 163 7.46 18.83 2.54
N GLU A 164 6.19 19.28 2.52
CA GLU A 164 5.28 19.18 3.66
C GLU A 164 5.10 17.72 4.09
N ALA A 165 4.78 16.84 3.14
CA ALA A 165 4.64 15.41 3.43
C ALA A 165 5.93 14.77 3.98
N THR A 166 7.10 15.21 3.51
CA THR A 166 8.40 14.74 4.01
C THR A 166 8.63 15.22 5.44
N ALA A 167 8.36 16.50 5.73
CA ALA A 167 8.49 17.07 7.06
C ALA A 167 7.54 16.39 8.05
N GLU A 168 6.27 16.21 7.71
CA GLU A 168 5.29 15.49 8.54
C GLU A 168 5.74 14.05 8.83
N THR A 169 6.24 13.35 7.81
CA THR A 169 6.75 11.98 7.96
C THR A 169 7.94 11.92 8.91
N LEU A 170 8.92 12.81 8.73
CA LEU A 170 10.10 12.88 9.58
C LEU A 170 9.71 13.23 11.02
N THR A 171 8.84 14.21 11.22
CA THR A 171 8.33 14.58 12.55
C THR A 171 7.64 13.40 13.24
N SER A 172 6.87 12.60 12.49
CA SER A 172 6.26 11.38 13.03
C SER A 172 7.29 10.31 13.42
N TRP A 173 8.49 10.31 12.86
CA TRP A 173 9.51 9.29 13.10
C TRP A 173 10.51 9.68 14.18
N VAL A 174 11.00 10.93 14.15
CA VAL A 174 12.09 11.39 15.01
C VAL A 174 11.66 12.45 16.03
N GLY A 175 10.40 12.88 16.01
CA GLY A 175 9.89 13.97 16.85
C GLY A 175 10.05 15.33 16.17
N GLU A 176 9.77 16.40 16.92
CA GLU A 176 9.83 17.77 16.38
C GLU A 176 11.21 18.10 15.77
N LEU A 177 11.18 18.66 14.57
CA LEU A 177 12.37 19.11 13.85
C LEU A 177 12.75 20.52 14.32
N SER A 178 14.05 20.80 14.47
CA SER A 178 14.52 22.16 14.69
C SER A 178 14.39 23.02 13.43
N GLU A 179 14.37 24.35 13.57
CA GLU A 179 14.37 25.26 12.42
C GLU A 179 15.53 25.00 11.45
N ASP A 180 16.70 24.64 11.97
CA ASP A 180 17.87 24.27 11.16
C ASP A 180 17.64 22.98 10.37
N GLN A 181 17.01 21.97 10.99
CA GLN A 181 16.68 20.69 10.34
C GLN A 181 15.63 20.88 9.25
N GLU A 182 14.59 21.65 9.52
CA GLU A 182 13.56 21.98 8.53
C GLU A 182 14.14 22.75 7.34
N THR A 183 15.02 23.73 7.60
CA THR A 183 15.71 24.49 6.56
C THR A 183 16.59 23.58 5.71
N TYR A 184 17.36 22.69 6.35
CA TYR A 184 18.20 21.72 5.66
C TYR A 184 17.36 20.78 4.77
N ILE A 185 16.27 20.20 5.31
CA ILE A 185 15.37 19.33 4.54
C ILE A 185 14.77 20.09 3.35
N ARG A 186 14.32 21.33 3.56
CA ARG A 186 13.77 22.21 2.51
C ARG A 186 14.74 22.43 1.37
N GLU A 187 15.99 22.75 1.67
CA GLU A 187 17.02 22.95 0.64
C GLU A 187 17.33 21.67 -0.13
N ARG A 188 17.42 20.53 0.57
CA ARG A 188 17.67 19.22 -0.07
C ARG A 188 16.50 18.78 -0.94
N MET A 189 15.26 18.99 -0.50
CA MET A 189 14.06 18.65 -1.28
C MET A 189 13.93 19.46 -2.57
N LYS A 190 14.34 20.74 -2.56
CA LYS A 190 14.42 21.57 -3.78
C LYS A 190 15.42 21.04 -4.81
N ALA A 191 16.46 20.35 -4.36
CA ALA A 191 17.46 19.74 -5.24
C ALA A 191 17.00 18.39 -5.83
N ILE A 192 15.93 17.79 -5.30
CA ILE A 192 15.35 16.56 -5.83
C ILE A 192 14.50 16.91 -7.07
N PRO A 193 14.80 16.34 -8.25
CA PRO A 193 14.02 16.60 -9.46
C PRO A 193 12.56 16.23 -9.29
N ASP A 194 11.67 17.02 -9.89
CA ASP A 194 10.27 16.62 -10.02
C ASP A 194 10.14 15.50 -11.05
N THR A 195 9.85 14.29 -10.59
CA THR A 195 9.70 13.09 -11.43
C THR A 195 8.25 12.64 -11.56
N ALA A 196 7.28 13.45 -11.09
CA ALA A 196 5.87 13.10 -11.07
C ALA A 196 5.35 12.69 -12.46
N ASP A 197 5.67 13.44 -13.52
CA ASP A 197 5.21 13.13 -14.88
C ASP A 197 5.83 11.83 -15.42
N VAL A 198 7.11 11.58 -15.12
CA VAL A 198 7.80 10.34 -15.49
C VAL A 198 7.17 9.14 -14.79
N TRP A 199 6.87 9.28 -13.50
CA TRP A 199 6.22 8.23 -12.72
C TRP A 199 4.78 7.97 -13.19
N LEU A 200 4.02 9.01 -13.51
CA LEU A 200 2.67 8.89 -14.07
C LEU A 200 2.69 8.19 -15.44
N ALA A 201 3.61 8.57 -16.32
CA ALA A 201 3.79 7.93 -17.62
C ALA A 201 4.18 6.45 -17.49
N TYR A 202 5.13 6.14 -16.60
CA TYR A 202 5.53 4.76 -16.31
C TYR A 202 4.36 3.92 -15.78
N ARG A 203 3.61 4.46 -14.81
CA ARG A 203 2.43 3.80 -14.25
C ARG A 203 1.40 3.49 -15.33
N ARG A 204 1.08 4.47 -16.18
CA ARG A 204 0.13 4.31 -17.29
C ARG A 204 0.60 3.24 -18.28
N SER A 205 1.87 3.27 -18.66
CA SER A 205 2.45 2.26 -19.57
C SER A 205 2.32 0.84 -19.00
N ARG A 206 2.57 0.64 -17.70
CA ARG A 206 2.39 -0.68 -17.05
C ARG A 206 0.93 -1.13 -17.03
N GLN A 207 -0.02 -0.21 -16.86
CA GLN A 207 -1.46 -0.52 -16.89
C GLN A 207 -1.91 -0.92 -18.30
N GLU A 208 -1.46 -0.21 -19.32
CA GLU A 208 -1.73 -0.51 -20.72
C GLU A 208 -1.16 -1.88 -21.13
N GLN A 209 0.07 -2.20 -20.71
CA GLN A 209 0.67 -3.53 -20.91
C GLN A 209 -0.16 -4.65 -20.28
N LEU A 210 -0.67 -4.44 -19.06
CA LEU A 210 -1.54 -5.42 -18.40
C LEU A 210 -2.87 -5.58 -19.14
N LEU A 211 -3.49 -4.50 -19.60
CA LEU A 211 -4.71 -4.57 -20.39
C LEU A 211 -4.49 -5.32 -21.72
N GLU A 212 -3.38 -5.07 -22.40
CA GLU A 212 -3.01 -5.78 -23.62
C GLU A 212 -2.79 -7.27 -23.35
N LEU A 213 -2.10 -7.61 -22.27
CA LEU A 213 -1.89 -8.99 -21.85
C LEU A 213 -3.21 -9.72 -21.58
N LEU A 214 -4.14 -9.10 -20.84
CA LEU A 214 -5.46 -9.66 -20.53
C LEU A 214 -6.34 -9.83 -21.77
N ARG A 215 -6.19 -8.95 -22.77
CA ARG A 215 -6.92 -9.03 -24.04
C ARG A 215 -6.34 -10.11 -24.97
N SER A 216 -5.04 -10.37 -24.87
CA SER A 216 -4.32 -11.25 -25.81
C SER A 216 -4.24 -12.71 -25.35
N SER A 217 -4.30 -13.00 -24.04
CA SER A 217 -4.14 -14.36 -23.54
C SER A 217 -4.99 -14.68 -22.32
N HIS A 218 -5.52 -15.90 -22.30
CA HIS A 218 -6.11 -16.53 -21.12
C HIS A 218 -5.25 -17.71 -20.61
N ASP A 219 -4.06 -17.90 -21.18
CA ASP A 219 -3.13 -18.94 -20.72
C ASP A 219 -2.43 -18.48 -19.44
N PRO A 220 -2.62 -19.18 -18.30
CA PRO A 220 -1.95 -18.83 -17.05
C PRO A 220 -0.43 -18.77 -17.16
N PHE A 221 0.20 -19.56 -18.02
CA PHE A 221 1.65 -19.53 -18.20
C PHE A 221 2.11 -18.21 -18.82
N ILE A 222 1.45 -17.76 -19.89
CA ILE A 222 1.74 -16.47 -20.55
C ILE A 222 1.46 -15.31 -19.58
N LEU A 223 0.34 -15.38 -18.87
CA LEU A 223 -0.05 -14.37 -17.88
C LEU A 223 1.00 -14.27 -16.75
N GLU A 224 1.48 -15.40 -16.24
CA GLU A 224 2.49 -15.43 -15.18
C GLU A 224 3.80 -14.78 -15.62
N GLN A 225 4.27 -15.04 -16.85
CA GLN A 225 5.48 -14.40 -17.39
C GLN A 225 5.36 -12.87 -17.48
N GLY A 226 4.15 -12.36 -17.75
CA GLY A 226 3.87 -10.93 -17.80
C GLY A 226 3.75 -10.24 -16.43
N LEU A 227 3.74 -11.00 -15.33
CA LEU A 227 3.65 -10.47 -13.96
C LEU A 227 5.02 -10.25 -13.29
N TYR A 228 6.11 -10.66 -13.92
CA TYR A 228 7.48 -10.46 -13.41
C TYR A 228 8.08 -9.09 -13.73
#